data_AF-A0A520CMC4-F1
#
_entry.id   AF-A0A520CMC4-F1
#
_cell.length_a   1.000
_cell.length_b   1.000
_cell.length_c   1.000
_cell.angle_alpha   90.00
_cell.angle_beta   90.00
_cell.angle_gamma   90.00
#
_symmetry.space_group_name_H-M   'P 1'
#
loop_
_entity.id
_entity.type
_entity.pdbx_description
1 polymer ?
#
loop_
_entity_poly.entity_id
_entity_poly.type
_entity_poly.pdbx_seq_one_letter_code
_entity_poly.pdbx_strand_id
1 'polypeptide(L)'
;MFLFAKSKIINYINNNPESRVNLVLLLKNFETRSHPFFTDSNIDLRYPNGFGSSSFTNDYTIQYEINIHAKALLITWVGSKSELKEKERVEQEEFERYNREVLDGELVRGTFTATGEGLTSKPVKPDPSIPTFKSDLEKKIESFNLEINASELDYFKTVEDYECAVEEAISLFSSRPGSSNFNELLILLFKIDHYETNVLVFPEANLVEFVSYMMKFFKLEISDFRDILNTDEFESFLSGKLKLKAYPLKRVLTLVGLKFFYGKVK
;
A
#
# COMPACT_ATOMS: atom_id res chain seq x y z
N MET A 1 -1.77 -1.04 10.52
CA MET A 1 -2.90 -1.31 9.61
C MET A 1 -2.46 -2.33 8.59
N PHE A 2 -3.39 -3.08 8.03
CA PHE A 2 -3.14 -4.11 7.03
C PHE A 2 -3.56 -3.61 5.65
N LEU A 3 -2.77 -3.94 4.63
CA LEU A 3 -3.04 -3.55 3.25
C LEU A 3 -3.67 -4.72 2.50
N PHE A 4 -4.79 -4.45 1.85
CA PHE A 4 -5.61 -5.40 1.11
C PHE A 4 -5.83 -4.90 -0.33
N ALA A 5 -6.38 -5.78 -1.17
CA ALA A 5 -6.54 -5.61 -2.61
C ALA A 5 -5.21 -5.38 -3.35
N LYS A 6 -4.15 -6.04 -2.90
CA LYS A 6 -2.83 -6.01 -3.54
C LYS A 6 -2.86 -6.59 -4.96
N SER A 7 -3.88 -7.38 -5.32
CA SER A 7 -4.11 -7.82 -6.71
C SER A 7 -4.23 -6.64 -7.69
N LYS A 8 -4.77 -5.48 -7.27
CA LYS A 8 -4.86 -4.28 -8.13
C LYS A 8 -3.46 -3.83 -8.58
N ILE A 9 -2.46 -3.94 -7.71
CA ILE A 9 -1.05 -3.67 -8.07
C ILE A 9 -0.53 -4.73 -9.03
N ILE A 10 -0.77 -6.02 -8.76
CA ILE A 10 -0.31 -7.12 -9.62
C ILE A 10 -0.90 -6.98 -11.03
N ASN A 11 -2.21 -6.76 -11.13
CA ASN A 11 -2.93 -6.59 -12.39
C ASN A 11 -2.39 -5.39 -13.17
N TYR A 12 -2.13 -4.27 -12.49
CA TYR A 12 -1.53 -3.11 -13.14
C TYR A 12 -0.10 -3.38 -13.65
N ILE A 13 0.73 -4.09 -12.87
CA ILE A 13 2.08 -4.49 -13.29
C ILE A 13 2.04 -5.41 -14.51
N ASN A 14 1.10 -6.36 -14.56
CA ASN A 14 0.96 -7.27 -15.70
C ASN A 14 0.63 -6.52 -16.99
N ASN A 15 -0.16 -5.45 -16.90
CA ASN A 15 -0.53 -4.62 -18.04
C ASN A 15 0.51 -3.52 -18.36
N ASN A 16 1.33 -3.14 -17.37
CA ASN A 16 2.32 -2.06 -17.46
C ASN A 16 3.66 -2.52 -16.84
N PRO A 17 4.42 -3.41 -17.50
CA PRO A 17 5.60 -4.05 -16.90
C PRO A 17 6.69 -3.09 -16.43
N GLU A 18 6.80 -1.91 -17.04
CA GLU A 18 7.72 -0.84 -16.64
C GLU A 18 7.41 -0.24 -15.26
N SER A 19 6.16 -0.39 -14.78
CA SER A 19 5.75 0.01 -13.44
C SER A 19 6.24 -0.92 -12.34
N ARG A 20 6.67 -2.15 -12.69
CA ARG A 20 6.97 -3.24 -11.74
C ARG A 20 7.90 -2.79 -10.62
N VAL A 21 9.05 -2.21 -10.97
CA VAL A 21 10.07 -1.85 -9.97
C VAL A 21 9.52 -0.85 -8.96
N ASN A 22 8.83 0.18 -9.44
CA ASN A 22 8.20 1.21 -8.60
C ASN A 22 7.19 0.61 -7.62
N LEU A 23 6.27 -0.20 -8.14
CA LEU A 23 5.12 -0.70 -7.37
C LEU A 23 5.50 -1.85 -6.42
N VAL A 24 6.45 -2.71 -6.79
CA VAL A 24 6.97 -3.74 -5.86
C VAL A 24 7.80 -3.08 -4.75
N LEU A 25 8.59 -2.05 -5.08
CA LEU A 25 9.34 -1.30 -4.07
C LEU A 25 8.40 -0.62 -3.05
N LEU A 26 7.27 -0.10 -3.53
CA LEU A 26 6.22 0.48 -2.69
C LEU A 26 5.65 -0.55 -1.71
N LEU A 27 5.27 -1.74 -2.21
CA LEU A 27 4.77 -2.83 -1.37
C LEU A 27 5.79 -3.22 -0.28
N LYS A 28 7.08 -3.30 -0.64
CA LYS A 28 8.15 -3.61 0.33
C LYS A 28 8.39 -2.50 1.35
N ASN A 29 8.24 -1.24 0.95
CA ASN A 29 8.25 -0.13 1.90
C ASN A 29 7.04 -0.17 2.84
N PHE A 30 5.86 -0.54 2.35
CA PHE A 30 4.65 -0.62 3.16
C PHE A 30 4.77 -1.71 4.25
N GLU A 31 5.27 -2.89 3.90
CA GLU A 31 5.50 -4.00 4.85
C GLU A 31 6.44 -3.62 6.01
N THR A 32 7.33 -2.66 5.79
CA THR A 32 8.48 -2.39 6.67
C THR A 32 8.37 -1.07 7.44
N ARG A 33 7.48 -0.17 7.01
CA ARG A 33 7.19 1.06 7.75
C ARG A 33 6.12 0.77 8.80
N SER A 34 6.50 0.89 10.07
CA SER A 34 5.54 1.23 11.12
C SER A 34 5.01 2.62 10.80
N HIS A 35 3.89 2.71 10.08
CA HIS A 35 3.34 4.00 9.67
C HIS A 35 2.95 4.83 10.91
N PRO A 36 3.68 5.93 11.21
CA PRO A 36 3.46 6.72 12.44
C PRO A 36 2.09 7.39 12.49
N PHE A 37 1.52 7.64 11.30
CA PHE A 37 0.14 8.11 11.10
C PHE A 37 -0.93 7.15 11.65
N PHE A 38 -0.59 5.99 12.21
CA PHE A 38 -1.57 5.04 12.73
C PHE A 38 -1.21 4.48 14.11
N THR A 39 -0.11 4.94 14.71
CA THR A 39 0.30 4.59 16.08
C THR A 39 -0.03 5.68 17.09
N ASP A 40 -0.31 6.90 16.63
CA ASP A 40 -0.71 7.99 17.52
C ASP A 40 -2.21 7.91 17.78
N SER A 41 -2.59 7.62 19.03
CA SER A 41 -3.99 7.53 19.49
C SER A 41 -4.72 8.89 19.50
N ASN A 42 -3.99 9.97 19.19
CA ASN A 42 -4.46 11.35 19.20
C ASN A 42 -4.71 11.95 17.80
N ILE A 43 -4.78 11.15 16.75
CA ILE A 43 -5.23 11.67 15.45
C ILE A 43 -6.70 12.06 15.62
N ASP A 44 -6.96 13.35 15.48
CA ASP A 44 -8.28 13.97 15.56
C ASP A 44 -9.23 13.21 14.61
N LEU A 45 -10.05 12.32 15.19
CA LEU A 45 -10.94 11.34 14.55
C LEU A 45 -12.12 11.98 13.79
N ARG A 46 -11.97 13.18 13.24
CA ARG A 46 -13.05 13.89 12.55
C ARG A 46 -13.44 13.21 11.23
N TYR A 47 -12.63 12.29 10.71
CA TYR A 47 -12.91 11.48 9.53
C TYR A 47 -12.49 10.02 9.77
N PRO A 48 -13.35 9.20 10.42
CA PRO A 48 -13.03 7.81 10.75
C PRO A 48 -12.85 6.92 9.50
N ASN A 49 -13.43 7.35 8.38
CA ASN A 49 -13.21 6.78 7.06
C ASN A 49 -12.75 7.90 6.13
N GLY A 50 -11.73 7.63 5.33
CA GLY A 50 -11.13 8.64 4.46
C GLY A 50 -10.61 8.03 3.17
N PHE A 51 -10.71 8.81 2.09
CA PHE A 51 -10.07 8.54 0.83
C PHE A 51 -8.66 9.11 0.85
N GLY A 52 -7.66 8.28 0.56
CA GLY A 52 -6.27 8.70 0.45
C GLY A 52 -5.75 8.45 -0.97
N SER A 53 -5.05 9.43 -1.53
CA SER A 53 -4.17 9.21 -2.66
C SER A 53 -2.73 9.40 -2.21
N SER A 54 -1.87 8.51 -2.66
CA SER A 54 -0.45 8.55 -2.30
C SER A 54 0.39 8.44 -3.55
N SER A 55 1.19 9.48 -3.79
CA SER A 55 2.30 9.44 -4.75
C SER A 55 3.53 8.95 -4.01
N PHE A 56 3.72 7.64 -3.94
CA PHE A 56 4.90 7.04 -3.32
C PHE A 56 6.11 7.04 -4.26
N THR A 57 5.87 7.08 -5.58
CA THR A 57 6.86 7.33 -6.62
C THR A 57 6.39 8.50 -7.48
N ASN A 58 7.31 9.15 -8.21
CA ASN A 58 6.95 10.33 -9.00
C ASN A 58 5.97 10.04 -10.13
N ASP A 59 5.81 8.77 -10.53
CA ASP A 59 5.12 8.41 -11.78
C ASP A 59 3.81 7.65 -11.56
N TYR A 60 3.64 6.99 -10.41
CA TYR A 60 2.47 6.15 -10.11
C TYR A 60 1.75 6.60 -8.84
N THR A 61 0.44 6.38 -8.81
CA THR A 61 -0.46 6.72 -7.72
C THR A 61 -1.29 5.51 -7.34
N ILE A 62 -1.47 5.34 -6.04
CA ILE A 62 -2.40 4.37 -5.47
C ILE A 62 -3.47 5.15 -4.72
N GLN A 63 -4.73 4.90 -5.08
CA GLN A 63 -5.89 5.32 -4.31
C GLN A 63 -6.30 4.18 -3.40
N TYR A 64 -6.66 4.54 -2.17
CA TYR A 64 -7.08 3.59 -1.17
C TYR A 64 -8.11 4.21 -0.24
N GLU A 65 -8.88 3.34 0.40
CA GLU A 65 -9.74 3.71 1.52
C GLU A 65 -9.12 3.25 2.84
N ILE A 66 -9.45 3.97 3.92
CA ILE A 66 -9.04 3.64 5.29
C ILE A 66 -10.26 3.31 6.13
N ASN A 67 -10.23 2.16 6.80
CA ASN A 67 -11.15 1.83 7.89
C ASN A 67 -10.33 1.65 9.16
N ILE A 68 -10.35 2.67 10.02
CA ILE A 68 -9.55 2.70 11.25
C ILE A 68 -9.96 1.63 12.26
N HIS A 69 -11.24 1.25 12.26
CA HIS A 69 -11.80 0.28 13.21
C HIS A 69 -11.34 -1.14 12.85
N ALA A 70 -11.40 -1.49 11.56
CA ALA A 70 -10.80 -2.70 11.03
C ALA A 70 -9.26 -2.67 11.07
N LYS A 71 -8.65 -1.47 11.20
CA LYS A 71 -7.22 -1.21 10.98
C LYS A 71 -6.80 -1.66 9.58
N ALA A 72 -7.62 -1.36 8.57
CA ALA A 72 -7.47 -1.81 7.21
C ALA A 72 -7.25 -0.62 6.24
N LEU A 73 -6.42 -0.87 5.23
CA LEU A 73 -6.22 -0.06 4.04
C LEU A 73 -6.57 -0.92 2.84
N LEU A 74 -7.55 -0.50 2.04
CA LEU A 74 -8.02 -1.24 0.89
C LEU A 74 -7.70 -0.46 -0.39
N ILE A 75 -6.89 -1.04 -1.27
CA ILE A 75 -6.54 -0.42 -2.54
C ILE A 75 -7.76 -0.42 -3.46
N THR A 76 -8.20 0.76 -3.89
CA THR A 76 -9.34 0.92 -4.79
C THR A 76 -8.90 1.16 -6.23
N TRP A 77 -7.70 1.73 -6.43
CA TRP A 77 -7.19 2.00 -7.78
C TRP A 77 -5.67 2.14 -7.81
N VAL A 78 -5.06 1.74 -8.92
CA VAL A 78 -3.63 1.89 -9.21
C VAL A 78 -3.47 2.40 -10.63
N GLY A 79 -2.62 3.40 -10.82
CA GLY A 79 -2.26 3.88 -12.14
C GLY A 79 -1.17 4.94 -12.14
N SER A 80 -0.81 5.41 -13.31
CA SER A 80 0.09 6.54 -13.51
C SER A 80 -0.57 7.87 -13.13
N LYS A 81 0.23 8.91 -12.90
CA LYS A 81 -0.31 10.27 -12.70
C LYS A 81 -1.11 10.79 -13.89
N SER A 82 -0.75 10.40 -15.11
CA SER A 82 -1.52 10.74 -16.31
C SER A 82 -2.87 10.04 -16.35
N GLU A 83 -2.91 8.75 -16.02
CA GLU A 83 -4.18 7.99 -15.96
C GLU A 83 -5.08 8.51 -14.85
N LEU A 84 -4.51 8.94 -13.71
CA LEU A 84 -5.29 9.57 -12.65
C LEU A 84 -5.94 10.86 -13.12
N LYS A 85 -5.19 11.76 -13.76
CA LYS A 85 -5.73 13.01 -14.30
C LYS A 85 -6.83 12.77 -15.32
N GLU A 86 -6.67 11.75 -16.15
CA GLU A 86 -7.67 11.38 -17.14
C GLU A 86 -8.94 10.81 -16.48
N LYS A 87 -8.78 9.95 -15.47
CA LYS A 87 -9.90 9.45 -14.66
C LYS A 87 -10.66 10.61 -14.00
N GLU A 88 -9.96 11.53 -13.34
CA GLU A 88 -10.56 12.72 -12.70
C GLU A 88 -11.27 13.61 -13.72
N ARG A 89 -10.72 13.77 -14.93
CA ARG A 89 -11.35 14.51 -16.02
C ARG A 89 -12.67 13.85 -16.45
N VAL A 90 -12.68 12.55 -16.65
CA VAL A 90 -13.88 11.79 -17.05
C VAL A 90 -14.96 11.87 -15.96
N GLU A 91 -14.59 11.65 -14.69
CA GLU A 91 -15.52 11.76 -13.55
C GLU A 91 -16.15 13.16 -13.46
N GLN A 92 -15.34 14.20 -13.69
CA GLN A 92 -15.82 15.59 -13.73
C GLN A 92 -16.79 15.82 -14.90
N GLU A 93 -16.51 15.30 -16.09
CA GLU A 93 -17.39 15.43 -17.26
C GLU A 93 -18.73 14.71 -17.07
N GLU A 94 -18.71 13.52 -16.46
CA GLU A 94 -19.92 12.76 -16.14
C GLU A 94 -20.76 13.47 -15.09
N PHE A 95 -20.13 14.02 -14.06
CA PHE A 95 -20.80 14.82 -13.04
C PHE A 95 -21.43 16.09 -13.64
N GLU A 96 -20.72 16.79 -14.52
CA GLU A 96 -21.26 17.95 -15.23
C GLU A 96 -22.40 17.59 -16.18
N ARG A 97 -22.32 16.45 -16.88
CA ARG A 97 -23.42 15.92 -17.68
C ARG A 97 -24.65 15.64 -16.81
N TYR A 98 -24.47 14.90 -15.72
CA TYR A 98 -25.55 14.58 -14.79
C TYR A 98 -26.19 15.84 -14.20
N ASN A 99 -25.40 16.83 -13.77
CA ASN A 99 -25.93 18.09 -13.24
C ASN A 99 -26.70 18.89 -14.29
N ARG A 100 -26.23 18.94 -15.54
CA ARG A 100 -26.97 19.57 -16.65
C ARG A 100 -28.30 18.87 -16.94
N GLU A 101 -28.35 17.55 -16.75
CA GLU A 101 -29.56 16.75 -16.99
C GLU A 101 -30.55 16.81 -15.82
N VAL A 102 -30.09 17.07 -14.59
CA VAL A 102 -30.89 16.92 -13.36
C VAL A 102 -31.30 18.25 -12.71
N LEU A 103 -30.56 19.35 -12.87
CA LEU A 103 -30.87 20.62 -12.18
C LEU A 103 -30.68 21.89 -13.04
N ASP A 104 -31.80 22.52 -13.40
CA ASP A 104 -31.93 23.93 -13.79
C ASP A 104 -31.95 24.84 -12.53
N GLY A 105 -31.08 24.57 -11.55
CA GLY A 105 -31.16 25.12 -10.19
C GLY A 105 -29.81 25.49 -9.58
N GLU A 106 -29.75 26.65 -8.91
CA GLU A 106 -28.54 27.33 -8.44
C GLU A 106 -27.62 26.50 -7.52
N LEU A 107 -26.33 26.75 -7.74
CA LEU A 107 -25.16 26.12 -7.17
C LEU A 107 -24.94 26.53 -5.69
N VAL A 108 -24.79 25.56 -4.77
CA VAL A 108 -24.08 25.80 -3.49
C VAL A 108 -22.84 24.91 -3.45
N ARG A 109 -21.69 25.52 -3.76
CA ARG A 109 -20.36 24.91 -3.58
C ARG A 109 -19.96 24.94 -2.12
N GLY A 110 -19.44 23.82 -1.61
CA GLY A 110 -18.61 23.77 -0.42
C GLY A 110 -17.25 23.17 -0.77
N THR A 111 -16.19 23.96 -0.71
CA THR A 111 -14.81 23.46 -0.79
C THR A 111 -14.22 23.53 0.61
N PHE A 112 -13.73 22.42 1.15
CA PHE A 112 -12.93 22.45 2.37
C PHE A 112 -11.46 22.57 1.99
N THR A 113 -10.81 23.61 2.49
CA THR A 113 -9.34 23.75 2.45
C THR A 113 -8.85 23.59 3.88
N ALA A 114 -8.16 22.49 4.17
CA ALA A 114 -7.46 22.31 5.44
C ALA A 114 -6.09 23.00 5.35
N THR A 115 -5.94 24.15 6.01
CA THR A 115 -4.63 24.79 6.23
C THR A 115 -3.96 24.12 7.43
N GLY A 116 -2.91 23.35 7.18
CA GLY A 116 -2.07 22.77 8.24
C GLY A 116 -1.01 23.76 8.70
N GLU A 117 -1.16 24.30 9.91
CA GLU A 117 -0.01 24.84 10.66
C GLU A 117 0.83 23.67 11.20
N GLY A 118 2.16 23.83 11.10
CA GLY A 118 3.14 22.76 11.24
C GLY A 118 3.19 22.10 12.61
N LEU A 119 3.15 20.76 12.62
CA LEU A 119 3.54 19.95 13.77
C LEU A 119 4.97 19.46 13.59
N THR A 120 5.89 20.01 14.39
CA THR A 120 7.22 19.44 14.60
C THR A 120 7.10 18.28 15.60
N SER A 121 7.29 17.03 15.17
CA SER A 121 7.45 15.90 16.08
C SER A 121 8.79 15.17 15.86
N LYS A 122 9.46 14.87 16.97
CA LYS A 122 10.72 14.12 17.01
C LYS A 122 10.47 12.63 16.74
N PRO A 123 11.43 11.91 16.12
CA PRO A 123 11.24 10.51 15.76
C PRO A 123 11.22 9.59 17.00
N VAL A 124 10.21 8.74 17.10
CA VAL A 124 10.12 7.63 18.08
C VAL A 124 10.73 6.37 17.45
N LYS A 125 11.48 5.61 18.25
CA LYS A 125 12.13 4.36 17.81
C LYS A 125 11.11 3.21 17.67
N PRO A 126 11.26 2.33 16.66
CA PRO A 126 10.37 1.20 16.45
C PRO A 126 10.54 0.11 17.52
N ASP A 127 9.41 -0.43 17.98
CA ASP A 127 9.31 -1.56 18.92
C ASP A 127 9.51 -2.90 18.18
N PRO A 128 10.46 -3.76 18.58
CA PRO A 128 10.77 -5.01 17.91
C PRO A 128 9.79 -6.18 18.15
N SER A 129 8.71 -6.03 18.92
CA SER A 129 7.73 -7.12 19.13
C SER A 129 6.53 -7.04 18.19
N ILE A 130 6.73 -7.13 16.87
CA ILE A 130 5.63 -7.14 15.89
C ILE A 130 5.02 -8.56 15.84
N PRO A 131 3.77 -8.78 16.30
CA PRO A 131 3.08 -10.06 16.13
C PRO A 131 2.71 -10.27 14.66
N THR A 132 2.57 -11.51 14.23
CA THR A 132 2.07 -11.84 12.88
C THR A 132 0.57 -11.52 12.79
N PHE A 133 0.16 -10.88 11.68
CA PHE A 133 -1.21 -10.41 11.42
C PHE A 133 -2.29 -11.45 11.75
N LYS A 134 -2.05 -12.71 11.35
CA LYS A 134 -2.95 -13.83 11.62
C LYS A 134 -3.35 -13.93 13.10
N SER A 135 -2.39 -13.80 14.02
CA SER A 135 -2.66 -13.85 15.46
C SER A 135 -3.39 -12.62 16.01
N ASP A 136 -3.22 -11.45 15.38
CA ASP A 136 -3.89 -10.21 15.80
C ASP A 136 -5.31 -10.09 15.25
N LEU A 137 -5.57 -10.65 14.06
CA LEU A 137 -6.90 -10.67 13.46
C LEU A 137 -7.77 -11.78 14.08
N GLU A 138 -7.21 -12.97 14.33
CA GLU A 138 -7.89 -14.06 15.06
C GLU A 138 -8.27 -13.60 16.48
N LYS A 139 -7.33 -13.02 17.24
CA LYS A 139 -7.63 -12.43 18.57
C LYS A 139 -8.63 -11.28 18.52
N LYS A 140 -8.68 -10.54 17.41
CA LYS A 140 -9.65 -9.45 17.24
C LYS A 140 -11.05 -9.98 16.96
N ILE A 141 -11.16 -10.95 16.06
CA ILE A 141 -12.41 -11.67 15.80
C ILE A 141 -12.96 -12.24 17.11
N GLU A 142 -12.10 -12.85 17.93
CA GLU A 142 -12.43 -13.28 19.29
C GLU A 142 -12.85 -12.10 20.20
N SER A 143 -12.14 -10.96 20.16
CA SER A 143 -12.45 -9.78 20.99
C SER A 143 -13.76 -9.07 20.60
N PHE A 144 -14.24 -9.25 19.36
CA PHE A 144 -15.51 -8.69 18.89
C PHE A 144 -16.70 -9.63 19.13
N ASN A 145 -16.51 -10.78 19.81
CA ASN A 145 -17.54 -11.80 20.01
C ASN A 145 -18.25 -12.22 18.71
N LEU A 146 -17.52 -12.27 17.60
CA LEU A 146 -18.08 -12.77 16.35
C LEU A 146 -18.13 -14.29 16.43
N GLU A 147 -19.34 -14.85 16.55
CA GLU A 147 -19.59 -16.28 16.33
C GLU A 147 -19.41 -16.58 14.83
N ILE A 148 -18.17 -16.68 14.38
CA ILE A 148 -17.88 -17.11 13.01
C ILE A 148 -18.06 -18.63 12.97
N ASN A 149 -19.10 -19.10 12.29
CA ASN A 149 -19.24 -20.51 12.01
C ASN A 149 -18.07 -20.95 11.11
N ALA A 150 -17.40 -22.06 11.45
CA ALA A 150 -16.29 -22.57 10.64
C ALA A 150 -16.66 -22.84 9.16
N SER A 151 -17.94 -23.04 8.87
CA SER A 151 -18.49 -23.17 7.50
C SER A 151 -18.54 -21.85 6.71
N GLU A 152 -18.53 -20.70 7.37
CA GLU A 152 -18.49 -19.38 6.71
C GLU A 152 -17.08 -18.97 6.28
N LEU A 153 -16.06 -19.70 6.72
CA LEU A 153 -14.65 -19.51 6.34
C LEU A 153 -14.26 -20.23 5.04
N ASP A 154 -15.24 -20.58 4.19
CA ASP A 154 -14.94 -21.13 2.87
C ASP A 154 -14.08 -20.11 2.09
N TYR A 155 -12.87 -20.54 1.74
CA TYR A 155 -11.86 -19.71 1.08
C TYR A 155 -12.14 -19.56 -0.42
N PHE A 156 -11.69 -18.46 -1.02
CA PHE A 156 -11.84 -18.23 -2.45
C PHE A 156 -11.12 -19.30 -3.26
N LYS A 157 -11.84 -19.92 -4.21
CA LYS A 157 -11.32 -20.99 -5.07
C LYS A 157 -10.84 -20.45 -6.41
N THR A 158 -11.38 -19.31 -6.84
CA THR A 158 -11.09 -18.68 -8.13
C THR A 158 -10.63 -17.25 -7.95
N VAL A 159 -10.05 -16.67 -9.02
CA VAL A 159 -9.66 -15.24 -9.04
C VAL A 159 -10.91 -14.37 -9.07
N GLU A 160 -11.95 -14.83 -9.75
CA GLU A 160 -13.24 -14.15 -9.88
C GLU A 160 -13.94 -14.01 -8.53
N ASP A 161 -13.99 -15.09 -7.73
CA ASP A 161 -14.55 -15.03 -6.37
C ASP A 161 -13.82 -14.01 -5.50
N TYR A 162 -12.50 -13.98 -5.62
CA TYR A 162 -11.65 -13.06 -4.89
C TYR A 162 -11.86 -11.60 -5.33
N GLU A 163 -11.91 -11.30 -6.63
CA GLU A 163 -12.15 -9.94 -7.11
C GLU A 163 -13.56 -9.45 -6.76
N CYS A 164 -14.59 -10.31 -6.86
CA CYS A 164 -15.93 -9.99 -6.37
C CYS A 164 -15.93 -9.63 -4.88
N ALA A 165 -15.24 -10.41 -4.06
CA ALA A 165 -15.11 -10.13 -2.63
C ALA A 165 -14.35 -8.84 -2.32
N VAL A 166 -13.35 -8.48 -3.14
CA VAL A 166 -12.66 -7.18 -3.03
C VAL A 166 -13.62 -6.03 -3.33
N GLU A 167 -14.41 -6.10 -4.41
CA GLU A 167 -15.39 -5.05 -4.74
C GLU A 167 -16.49 -4.94 -3.67
N GLU A 168 -16.95 -6.07 -3.13
CA GLU A 168 -17.89 -6.08 -2.01
C GLU A 168 -17.27 -5.45 -0.76
N ALA A 169 -16.03 -5.78 -0.43
CA ALA A 169 -15.31 -5.17 0.68
C ALA A 169 -15.15 -3.66 0.52
N ILE A 170 -14.96 -3.14 -0.71
CA ILE A 170 -14.96 -1.70 -1.01
C ILE A 170 -16.31 -1.10 -0.66
N SER A 171 -17.41 -1.71 -1.10
CA SER A 171 -18.77 -1.20 -0.82
C SER A 171 -19.09 -1.15 0.69
N LEU A 172 -18.56 -2.11 1.45
CA LEU A 172 -18.76 -2.22 2.89
C LEU A 172 -17.72 -1.45 3.71
N PHE A 173 -16.68 -0.89 3.08
CA PHE A 173 -15.50 -0.37 3.78
C PHE A 173 -15.80 0.82 4.70
N SER A 174 -16.89 1.54 4.44
CA SER A 174 -17.36 2.64 5.28
C SER A 174 -18.17 2.21 6.53
N SER A 175 -18.42 0.90 6.69
CA SER A 175 -19.20 0.35 7.79
C SER A 175 -18.55 0.58 9.16
N ARG A 176 -19.37 0.78 10.19
CA ARG A 176 -18.94 1.07 11.57
C ARG A 176 -19.16 -0.14 12.49
N PRO A 177 -18.35 -0.29 13.56
CA PRO A 177 -18.55 -1.32 14.56
C PRO A 177 -20.00 -1.40 15.07
N GLY A 178 -20.52 -2.62 15.20
CA GLY A 178 -21.88 -2.88 15.66
C GLY A 178 -22.94 -3.03 14.56
N SER A 179 -22.60 -2.86 13.28
CA SER A 179 -23.50 -3.20 12.16
C SER A 179 -23.20 -4.59 11.59
N SER A 180 -24.21 -5.22 10.96
CA SER A 180 -24.03 -6.47 10.21
C SER A 180 -22.97 -6.32 9.10
N ASN A 181 -23.03 -5.20 8.38
CA ASN A 181 -22.10 -4.89 7.28
C ASN A 181 -20.65 -4.79 7.75
N PHE A 182 -20.39 -4.33 8.98
CA PHE A 182 -19.04 -4.31 9.52
C PHE A 182 -18.52 -5.71 9.84
N ASN A 183 -19.39 -6.59 10.34
CA ASN A 183 -19.01 -7.98 10.60
C ASN A 183 -18.68 -8.71 9.30
N GLU A 184 -19.52 -8.52 8.28
CA GLU A 184 -19.29 -9.02 6.93
C GLU A 184 -17.98 -8.49 6.32
N LEU A 185 -17.70 -7.18 6.47
CA LEU A 185 -16.42 -6.61 6.07
C LEU A 185 -15.24 -7.31 6.74
N LEU A 186 -15.30 -7.57 8.05
CA LEU A 186 -14.20 -8.25 8.76
C LEU A 186 -13.97 -9.68 8.24
N ILE A 187 -15.04 -10.41 7.90
CA ILE A 187 -14.96 -11.74 7.31
C ILE A 187 -14.33 -11.67 5.91
N LEU A 188 -14.77 -10.73 5.07
CA LEU A 188 -14.20 -10.53 3.73
C LEU A 188 -12.72 -10.19 3.80
N LEU A 189 -12.31 -9.27 4.67
CA LEU A 189 -10.91 -8.90 4.86
C LEU A 189 -10.07 -10.10 5.28
N PHE A 190 -10.57 -10.95 6.18
CA PHE A 190 -9.89 -12.18 6.57
C PHE A 190 -9.65 -13.11 5.36
N LYS A 191 -10.69 -13.33 4.55
CA LYS A 191 -10.59 -14.20 3.35
C LYS A 191 -9.66 -13.61 2.29
N ILE A 192 -9.73 -12.30 2.07
CA ILE A 192 -8.86 -11.56 1.14
C ILE A 192 -7.41 -11.74 1.58
N ASP A 193 -7.06 -11.47 2.84
CA ASP A 193 -5.68 -11.64 3.32
C ASP A 193 -5.18 -13.08 3.15
N HIS A 194 -6.02 -14.07 3.45
CA HIS A 194 -5.66 -15.46 3.25
C HIS A 194 -5.33 -15.77 1.78
N TYR A 195 -6.17 -15.30 0.85
CA TYR A 195 -5.93 -15.50 -0.58
C TYR A 195 -4.69 -14.74 -1.06
N GLU A 196 -4.51 -13.49 -0.67
CA GLU A 196 -3.34 -12.69 -1.04
C GLU A 196 -2.03 -13.28 -0.51
N THR A 197 -2.06 -13.89 0.68
CA THR A 197 -0.87 -14.44 1.32
C THR A 197 -0.49 -15.81 0.75
N ASN A 198 -1.47 -16.64 0.39
CA ASN A 198 -1.24 -18.05 0.06
C ASN A 198 -1.41 -18.38 -1.42
N VAL A 199 -2.16 -17.56 -2.19
CA VAL A 199 -2.54 -17.86 -3.57
C VAL A 199 -1.97 -16.84 -4.55
N LEU A 200 -2.00 -15.54 -4.24
CA LEU A 200 -1.46 -14.52 -5.14
C LEU A 200 0.06 -14.63 -5.29
N VAL A 201 0.52 -14.66 -6.55
CA VAL A 201 1.94 -14.63 -6.89
C VAL A 201 2.36 -13.18 -7.11
N PHE A 202 3.13 -12.64 -6.18
CA PHE A 202 3.72 -11.31 -6.32
C PHE A 202 4.95 -11.35 -7.23
N PRO A 203 5.16 -10.34 -8.09
CA PRO A 203 6.38 -10.22 -8.87
C PRO A 203 7.61 -10.18 -7.94
N GLU A 204 8.65 -10.92 -8.32
CA GLU A 204 9.86 -11.01 -7.51
C GLU A 204 10.58 -9.66 -7.40
N ALA A 205 11.07 -9.38 -6.20
CA ALA A 205 11.92 -8.23 -5.91
C ALA A 205 13.37 -8.54 -6.26
N ASN A 206 13.90 -7.90 -7.30
CA ASN A 206 15.32 -7.99 -7.63
C ASN A 206 16.07 -6.82 -6.99
N LEU A 207 16.98 -7.14 -6.06
CA LEU A 207 17.74 -6.16 -5.32
C LEU A 207 18.60 -5.26 -6.21
N VAL A 208 19.19 -5.83 -7.26
CA VAL A 208 20.06 -5.10 -8.20
C VAL A 208 19.23 -4.09 -8.99
N GLU A 209 18.04 -4.49 -9.44
CA GLU A 209 17.13 -3.57 -10.12
C GLU A 209 16.70 -2.43 -9.21
N PHE A 210 16.44 -2.70 -7.93
CA PHE A 210 16.08 -1.67 -6.96
C PHE A 210 17.23 -0.72 -6.68
N VAL A 211 18.46 -1.21 -6.54
CA VAL A 211 19.64 -0.34 -6.40
C VAL A 211 19.80 0.54 -7.64
N SER A 212 19.77 -0.04 -8.83
CA SER A 212 19.87 0.71 -10.09
C SER A 212 18.76 1.75 -10.25
N TYR A 213 17.53 1.39 -9.90
CA TYR A 213 16.39 2.30 -9.90
C TYR A 213 16.58 3.46 -8.92
N MET A 214 16.99 3.18 -7.68
CA MET A 214 17.21 4.21 -6.66
C MET A 214 18.40 5.11 -7.00
N MET A 215 19.45 4.56 -7.63
CA MET A 215 20.55 5.37 -8.18
C MET A 215 20.03 6.34 -9.24
N LYS A 216 19.24 5.87 -10.20
CA LYS A 216 18.63 6.74 -11.22
C LYS A 216 17.73 7.80 -10.58
N PHE A 217 16.91 7.41 -9.61
CA PHE A 217 15.98 8.30 -8.90
C PHE A 217 16.71 9.43 -8.15
N PHE A 218 17.76 9.08 -7.41
CA PHE A 218 18.57 10.05 -6.67
C PHE A 218 19.69 10.68 -7.50
N LYS A 219 19.82 10.33 -8.78
CA LYS A 219 20.90 10.76 -9.69
C LYS A 219 22.30 10.45 -9.12
N LEU A 220 22.44 9.26 -8.53
CA LEU A 220 23.71 8.74 -8.03
C LEU A 220 24.47 8.02 -9.15
N GLU A 221 25.78 8.19 -9.13
CA GLU A 221 26.74 7.54 -10.00
C GLU A 221 27.53 6.46 -9.24
N ILE A 222 28.21 5.57 -9.95
CA ILE A 222 29.09 4.56 -9.33
C ILE A 222 30.19 5.20 -8.49
N SER A 223 30.65 6.39 -8.89
CA SER A 223 31.64 7.20 -8.18
C SER A 223 31.22 7.56 -6.75
N ASP A 224 29.92 7.67 -6.48
CA ASP A 224 29.37 7.96 -5.14
C ASP A 224 29.54 6.79 -4.16
N PHE A 225 29.90 5.59 -4.64
CA PHE A 225 30.05 4.37 -3.84
C PHE A 225 31.51 3.96 -3.59
N ARG A 226 32.48 4.79 -4.01
CA ARG A 226 33.93 4.48 -3.94
C ARG A 226 34.44 4.16 -2.53
N ASP A 227 33.83 4.74 -1.50
CA ASP A 227 34.17 4.46 -0.09
C ASP A 227 33.64 3.11 0.41
N ILE A 228 32.86 2.41 -0.40
CA ILE A 228 32.22 1.13 -0.06
C ILE A 228 32.82 0.00 -0.91
N LEU A 229 32.95 0.23 -2.22
CA LEU A 229 33.42 -0.73 -3.22
C LEU A 229 34.22 0.00 -4.29
N ASN A 230 35.16 -0.68 -4.95
CA ASN A 230 35.77 -0.13 -6.15
C ASN A 230 34.79 -0.18 -7.34
N THR A 231 35.11 0.55 -8.42
CA THR A 231 34.24 0.66 -9.60
C THR A 231 33.92 -0.70 -10.22
N ASP A 232 34.93 -1.55 -10.43
CA ASP A 232 34.76 -2.87 -11.07
C ASP A 232 33.87 -3.81 -10.24
N GLU A 233 34.04 -3.81 -8.92
CA GLU A 233 33.20 -4.56 -7.98
C GLU A 233 31.75 -4.08 -8.04
N PHE A 234 31.53 -2.76 -8.09
CA PHE A 234 30.19 -2.21 -8.13
C PHE A 234 29.50 -2.47 -9.47
N GLU A 235 30.20 -2.34 -10.59
CA GLU A 235 29.69 -2.72 -11.92
C GLU A 235 29.38 -4.23 -12.00
N SER A 236 30.23 -5.07 -11.42
CA SER A 236 29.99 -6.51 -11.33
C SER A 236 28.76 -6.83 -10.47
N PHE A 237 28.49 -6.05 -9.42
CA PHE A 237 27.27 -6.17 -8.63
C PHE A 237 26.04 -5.72 -9.42
N LEU A 238 26.08 -4.55 -10.09
CA LEU A 238 24.96 -4.02 -10.88
C LEU A 238 24.62 -4.88 -12.10
N SER A 239 25.57 -5.66 -12.61
CA SER A 239 25.34 -6.65 -13.66
C SER A 239 24.90 -8.03 -13.15
N GLY A 240 24.76 -8.19 -11.82
CA GLY A 240 24.38 -9.46 -11.19
C GLY A 240 25.47 -10.53 -11.19
N LYS A 241 26.69 -10.22 -11.65
CA LYS A 241 27.83 -11.14 -11.70
C LYS A 241 28.49 -11.33 -10.32
N LEU A 242 28.34 -10.35 -9.43
CA LEU A 242 28.89 -10.38 -8.08
C LEU A 242 27.75 -10.29 -7.04
N LYS A 243 27.74 -11.22 -6.09
CA LYS A 243 26.95 -11.07 -4.86
C LYS A 243 27.82 -10.41 -3.80
N LEU A 244 27.39 -9.25 -3.31
CA LEU A 244 28.10 -8.53 -2.27
C LEU A 244 28.01 -9.24 -0.92
N LYS A 245 29.09 -9.15 -0.13
CA LYS A 245 29.10 -9.57 1.28
C LYS A 245 28.15 -8.69 2.10
N ALA A 246 27.72 -9.18 3.26
CA ALA A 246 26.73 -8.50 4.11
C ALA A 246 27.10 -7.04 4.46
N TYR A 247 28.36 -6.75 4.81
CA TYR A 247 28.77 -5.40 5.21
C TYR A 247 28.76 -4.38 4.05
N PRO A 248 29.43 -4.63 2.90
CA PRO A 248 29.32 -3.75 1.73
C PRO A 248 27.89 -3.59 1.23
N LEU A 249 27.13 -4.70 1.14
CA LEU A 249 25.72 -4.66 0.74
C LEU A 249 24.91 -3.76 1.68
N LYS A 250 25.14 -3.87 2.99
CA LYS A 250 24.47 -3.02 3.98
C LYS A 250 24.73 -1.55 3.69
N ARG A 251 25.97 -1.15 3.44
CA ARG A 251 26.32 0.24 3.14
C ARG A 251 25.71 0.73 1.83
N VAL A 252 25.76 -0.07 0.76
CA VAL A 252 25.11 0.26 -0.53
C VAL A 252 23.62 0.53 -0.32
N LEU A 253 22.90 -0.40 0.30
CA LEU A 253 21.46 -0.25 0.56
C LEU A 253 21.14 0.93 1.49
N THR A 254 22.06 1.31 2.38
CA THR A 254 21.87 2.47 3.28
C THR A 254 21.90 3.75 2.46
N LEU A 255 22.87 3.84 1.55
CA LEU A 255 23.10 5.01 0.72
C LEU A 255 21.93 5.23 -0.25
N VAL A 256 21.40 4.15 -0.85
CA VAL A 256 20.24 4.24 -1.75
C VAL A 256 18.88 4.23 -1.06
N GLY A 257 18.84 4.32 0.28
CA GLY A 257 17.58 4.40 1.03
C GLY A 257 16.77 3.10 1.13
N LEU A 258 17.38 1.95 0.82
CA LEU A 258 16.77 0.61 0.81
C LEU A 258 16.98 -0.15 2.13
N LYS A 259 17.00 0.56 3.26
CA LYS A 259 17.35 0.00 4.58
C LYS A 259 16.42 -1.12 5.06
N PHE A 260 15.22 -1.19 4.54
CA PHE A 260 14.24 -2.21 4.93
C PHE A 260 14.56 -3.62 4.40
N PHE A 261 15.49 -3.76 3.45
CA PHE A 261 15.98 -5.06 3.02
C PHE A 261 16.92 -5.74 4.04
N TYR A 262 17.32 -5.08 5.14
CA TYR A 262 18.21 -5.69 6.14
C TYR A 262 17.59 -6.81 6.96
N GLY A 263 16.28 -6.75 7.23
CA GLY A 263 15.63 -7.67 8.16
C GLY A 263 15.60 -9.14 7.71
N LYS A 264 15.90 -9.41 6.42
CA LYS A 264 15.84 -10.74 5.81
C LYS A 264 17.21 -11.36 5.47
N VAL A 265 18.31 -10.65 5.68
CA VAL A 265 19.66 -11.20 5.46
C VAL A 265 20.19 -11.68 6.82
N LYS A 266 19.86 -12.92 7.18
CA LYS A 266 20.53 -13.67 8.26
C LYS A 266 21.63 -14.53 7.67
#